data_AF-A0A662ZF85-F1
#
_entry.id   AF-A0A662ZF85-F1
#
_cell.length_a   1.000
_cell.length_b   1.000
_cell.length_c   1.000
_cell.angle_alpha   90.00
_cell.angle_beta   90.00
_cell.angle_gamma   90.00
#
_symmetry.space_group_name_H-M   'P 1'
#
loop_
_entity.id
_entity.type
_entity.pdbx_description
1 polymer ?
#
loop_
_entity_poly.entity_id
_entity_poly.type
_entity_poly.pdbx_seq_one_letter_code
_entity_poly.pdbx_strand_id
1 'polypeptide(L)'
;MKITSDSEYSLEQSVKREINYIKKRVKESRLANPNKKHTPQDYPAVIVACKCLWKSDIYFGESRSPVNYKYEERIKNRLELLGNIGSKRKECPNIIGSCAEPHAADKVVKVLNCDLDKLKFSNAYRPRTTKVIRYCLNCKQTFKEVL
;
A
#
# COMPACT_ATOMS: atom_id res chain seq x y z
N MET A 1 -19.96 10.81 -23.95
CA MET A 1 -19.57 9.70 -23.07
C MET A 1 -18.09 9.84 -22.74
N LYS A 2 -17.72 10.24 -21.51
CA LYS A 2 -16.30 10.33 -21.12
C LYS A 2 -15.81 8.92 -20.78
N ILE A 3 -14.96 8.38 -21.63
CA ILE A 3 -14.24 7.13 -21.39
C ILE A 3 -13.15 7.44 -20.35
N THR A 4 -13.38 7.06 -19.09
CA THR A 4 -12.41 7.17 -17.98
C THR A 4 -11.71 5.84 -17.69
N SER A 5 -11.59 4.93 -18.68
CA SER A 5 -11.14 3.55 -18.48
C SER A 5 -9.62 3.36 -18.45
N ASP A 6 -8.83 4.24 -19.04
CA ASP A 6 -7.41 3.95 -19.29
C ASP A 6 -6.53 4.09 -18.04
N SER A 7 -6.94 4.93 -17.08
CA SER A 7 -6.13 5.23 -15.89
C SER A 7 -6.24 4.17 -14.78
N GLU A 8 -7.35 3.44 -14.72
CA GLU A 8 -7.66 2.48 -13.66
C GLU A 8 -7.19 1.08 -14.01
N TYR A 9 -7.34 0.73 -15.30
CA TYR A 9 -6.80 -0.49 -15.87
C TYR A 9 -5.28 -0.59 -15.69
N SER A 10 -4.57 0.54 -15.68
CA SER A 10 -3.12 0.58 -15.48
C SER A 10 -2.68 0.22 -14.05
N LEU A 11 -3.42 0.65 -13.02
CA LEU A 11 -3.05 0.43 -11.60
C LEU A 11 -3.34 -1.01 -11.16
N GLU A 12 -4.52 -1.53 -11.49
CA GLU A 12 -4.92 -2.89 -11.12
C GLU A 12 -4.03 -3.95 -11.78
N GLN A 13 -3.66 -3.74 -13.04
CA GLN A 13 -2.71 -4.62 -13.71
C GLN A 13 -1.33 -4.54 -13.09
N SER A 14 -0.87 -3.33 -12.74
CA SER A 14 0.45 -3.13 -12.15
C SER A 14 0.57 -3.82 -10.80
N VAL A 15 -0.41 -3.68 -9.90
CA VAL A 15 -0.37 -4.38 -8.61
C VAL A 15 -0.45 -5.90 -8.78
N LYS A 16 -1.21 -6.41 -9.76
CA LYS A 16 -1.25 -7.85 -10.06
C LYS A 16 0.09 -8.37 -10.59
N ARG A 17 0.79 -7.60 -11.43
CA ARG A 17 2.16 -7.93 -11.87
C ARG A 17 3.12 -7.97 -10.69
N GLU A 18 3.04 -7.00 -9.79
CA GLU A 18 3.87 -6.95 -8.59
C GLU A 18 3.59 -8.14 -7.63
N ILE A 19 2.33 -8.54 -7.48
CA ILE A 19 1.97 -9.75 -6.72
C ILE A 19 2.63 -10.99 -7.31
N ASN A 20 2.67 -11.13 -8.65
CA ASN A 20 3.33 -12.26 -9.30
C ASN A 20 4.84 -12.22 -9.09
N TYR A 21 5.45 -11.04 -9.14
CA TYR A 21 6.86 -10.86 -8.79
C TYR A 21 7.17 -11.28 -7.35
N ILE A 22 6.34 -10.85 -6.39
CA ILE A 22 6.46 -11.28 -4.98
C ILE A 22 6.33 -12.80 -4.84
N LYS A 23 5.35 -13.42 -5.51
CA LYS A 23 5.18 -14.88 -5.50
C LYS A 23 6.40 -15.62 -6.01
N LYS A 24 7.00 -15.13 -7.10
CA LYS A 24 8.23 -15.68 -7.67
C LYS A 24 9.40 -15.55 -6.68
N ARG A 25 9.63 -14.35 -6.13
CA ARG A 25 10.68 -14.09 -5.13
C ARG A 25 10.53 -14.98 -3.89
N VAL A 26 9.31 -15.16 -3.37
CA VAL A 26 9.07 -16.05 -2.23
C VAL A 26 9.37 -17.50 -2.60
N LYS A 27 8.95 -17.98 -3.79
CA LYS A 27 9.27 -19.33 -4.26
C LYS A 27 10.79 -19.56 -4.33
N GLU A 28 11.52 -18.61 -4.91
CA GLU A 28 12.99 -18.68 -5.03
C GLU A 28 13.66 -18.68 -3.66
N SER A 29 13.23 -17.81 -2.74
CA SER A 29 13.73 -17.77 -1.37
C SER A 29 13.51 -19.09 -0.63
N ARG A 30 12.37 -19.74 -0.84
CA ARG A 30 12.05 -21.05 -0.25
C ARG A 30 12.95 -22.15 -0.80
N LEU A 31 13.13 -22.20 -2.12
CA LEU A 31 14.04 -23.15 -2.78
C LEU A 31 15.49 -22.98 -2.30
N ALA A 32 15.94 -21.74 -2.08
CA ALA A 32 17.28 -21.46 -1.56
C ALA A 32 17.45 -21.80 -0.07
N ASN A 33 16.36 -22.02 0.67
CA ASN A 33 16.39 -22.26 2.12
C ASN A 33 15.52 -23.48 2.51
N PRO A 34 15.82 -24.69 2.00
CA PRO A 34 14.94 -25.86 2.14
C PRO A 34 14.71 -26.29 3.60
N ASN A 35 15.66 -25.99 4.49
CA ASN A 35 15.59 -26.34 5.91
C ASN A 35 14.86 -25.30 6.77
N LYS A 36 14.51 -24.14 6.20
CA LYS A 36 13.79 -23.09 6.91
C LYS A 36 12.30 -23.41 6.90
N LYS A 37 11.65 -23.37 8.07
CA LYS A 37 10.18 -23.47 8.14
C LYS A 37 9.54 -22.31 7.37
N HIS A 38 8.85 -22.64 6.28
CA HIS A 38 8.12 -21.67 5.48
C HIS A 38 6.75 -21.38 6.08
N THR A 39 6.35 -20.11 6.08
CA THR A 39 5.11 -19.68 6.72
C THR A 39 4.34 -18.69 5.83
N PRO A 40 3.04 -18.46 6.08
CA PRO A 40 2.30 -17.44 5.36
C PRO A 40 2.92 -16.03 5.45
N GLN A 41 3.72 -15.77 6.49
CA GLN A 41 4.44 -14.51 6.74
C GLN A 41 5.62 -14.28 5.79
N ASP A 42 5.98 -15.28 4.97
CA ASP A 42 6.93 -15.07 3.86
C ASP A 42 6.38 -14.08 2.81
N TYR A 43 5.06 -13.87 2.78
CA TYR A 43 4.39 -12.87 1.97
C TYR A 43 4.08 -11.61 2.77
N PRO A 44 4.10 -10.42 2.14
CA PRO A 44 3.53 -9.23 2.77
C PRO A 44 2.04 -9.46 3.04
N ALA A 45 1.53 -8.91 4.13
CA ALA A 45 0.12 -9.08 4.48
C ALA A 45 -0.80 -8.38 3.47
N VAL A 46 -0.42 -7.18 3.01
CA VAL A 46 -1.14 -6.36 2.03
C VAL A 46 -0.16 -5.67 1.09
N ILE A 47 -0.57 -5.50 -0.17
CA ILE A 47 0.09 -4.62 -1.16
C ILE A 47 -0.95 -3.72 -1.85
N VAL A 48 -0.52 -2.52 -2.21
CA VAL A 48 -1.25 -1.57 -3.07
C VAL A 48 -0.30 -0.93 -4.08
N ALA A 49 -0.83 -0.49 -5.21
CA ALA A 49 -0.19 0.45 -6.10
C ALA A 49 -0.78 1.86 -5.89
N CYS A 50 0.04 2.89 -6.09
CA CYS A 50 -0.34 4.29 -5.98
C CYS A 50 0.33 5.09 -7.10
N LYS A 51 -0.37 6.10 -7.62
CA LYS A 51 0.20 7.09 -8.54
C LYS A 51 -0.37 8.48 -8.25
N CYS A 52 0.31 9.49 -8.78
CA CYS A 52 -0.26 10.82 -8.85
C CYS A 52 -1.17 10.96 -10.07
N LEU A 53 -2.31 11.65 -9.98
CA LEU A 53 -3.30 11.73 -11.07
C LEU A 53 -2.74 12.35 -12.36
N TRP A 54 -1.78 13.27 -12.25
CA TRP A 54 -1.17 13.95 -13.40
C TRP A 54 0.07 13.23 -13.96
N LYS A 55 0.48 12.08 -13.38
CA LYS A 55 1.66 11.33 -13.83
C LYS A 55 1.37 9.83 -13.98
N SER A 56 2.11 9.18 -14.87
CA SER A 56 1.95 7.75 -15.15
C SER A 56 2.78 6.84 -14.24
N ASP A 57 3.79 7.37 -13.53
CA ASP A 57 4.64 6.58 -12.63
C ASP A 57 3.83 5.94 -11.50
N ILE A 58 4.04 4.64 -11.31
CA ILE A 58 3.34 3.83 -10.31
C ILE A 58 4.34 3.38 -9.25
N TYR A 59 3.95 3.54 -7.98
CA TYR A 59 4.73 3.14 -6.83
C TYR A 59 3.94 2.16 -5.99
N PHE A 60 4.63 1.16 -5.44
CA PHE A 60 4.01 0.12 -4.63
C PHE A 60 4.31 0.31 -3.14
N GLY A 61 3.33 0.01 -2.31
CA GLY A 61 3.49 -0.06 -0.86
C GLY A 61 3.07 -1.41 -0.34
N GLU A 62 3.82 -1.92 0.63
CA GLU A 62 3.49 -3.14 1.37
C GLU A 62 3.15 -2.76 2.81
N SER A 63 2.25 -3.50 3.44
CA SER A 63 2.00 -3.35 4.88
C SER A 63 3.27 -3.68 5.66
N ARG A 64 3.73 -2.77 6.50
CA ARG A 64 4.92 -2.95 7.35
C ARG A 64 4.83 -2.07 8.58
N SER A 65 5.61 -2.42 9.61
CA SER A 65 5.69 -1.63 10.83
C SER A 65 6.01 -0.16 10.51
N PRO A 66 5.26 0.81 11.06
CA PRO A 66 5.56 2.22 10.93
C PRO A 66 6.58 2.71 11.94
N VAL A 67 6.98 1.87 12.90
CA VAL A 67 7.97 2.23 13.92
C VAL A 67 9.29 2.56 13.21
N ASN A 68 9.86 3.73 13.52
CA ASN A 68 11.04 4.30 12.86
C ASN A 68 10.88 4.64 11.37
N TYR A 69 9.68 4.54 10.81
CA TYR A 69 9.44 4.94 9.43
C TYR A 69 9.37 6.46 9.32
N LYS A 70 10.25 7.06 8.53
CA LYS A 70 10.29 8.50 8.29
C LYS A 70 9.35 8.88 7.15
N TYR A 71 8.09 9.09 7.47
CA TYR A 71 7.10 9.63 6.52
C TYR A 71 7.46 11.05 6.07
N GLU A 72 7.11 11.37 4.83
CA GLU A 72 7.00 12.74 4.35
C GLU A 72 5.98 13.51 5.21
N GLU A 73 6.27 14.79 5.43
CA GLU A 73 5.60 15.59 6.45
C GLU A 73 4.08 15.69 6.26
N ARG A 74 3.58 15.83 5.03
CA ARG A 74 2.14 15.89 4.77
C ARG A 74 1.46 14.56 5.10
N ILE A 75 2.10 13.43 4.77
CA ILE A 75 1.60 12.09 5.13
C ILE A 75 1.59 11.94 6.66
N LYS A 76 2.70 12.29 7.30
CA LYS A 76 2.87 12.22 8.75
C LYS A 76 1.78 13.02 9.45
N ASN A 77 1.58 14.27 9.06
CA ASN A 77 0.59 15.16 9.66
C ASN A 77 -0.82 14.56 9.56
N ARG A 78 -1.23 14.01 8.40
CA ARG A 78 -2.55 13.36 8.27
C ARG A 78 -2.70 12.09 9.11
N LEU A 79 -1.64 11.31 9.27
CA LEU A 79 -1.67 10.13 10.13
C LEU A 79 -1.77 10.52 11.61
N GLU A 80 -1.05 11.56 12.03
CA GLU A 80 -1.02 12.04 13.42
C GLU A 80 -2.35 12.68 13.85
N LEU A 81 -3.15 13.20 12.91
CA LEU A 81 -4.54 13.60 13.18
C LEU A 81 -5.43 12.44 13.67
N LEU A 82 -5.04 11.18 13.39
CA LEU A 82 -5.75 9.99 13.86
C LEU A 82 -5.28 9.52 15.24
N GLY A 83 -4.14 10.04 15.73
CA GLY A 83 -3.42 9.59 16.91
C GLY A 83 -1.95 9.26 16.62
N ASN A 84 -1.22 8.77 17.63
CA ASN A 84 0.21 8.50 17.50
C ASN A 84 0.51 7.42 16.46
N ILE A 85 1.42 7.68 15.52
CA ILE A 85 1.90 6.67 14.57
C ILE A 85 2.50 5.49 15.34
N GLY A 86 2.17 4.26 14.92
CA GLY A 86 2.58 3.05 15.65
C GLY A 86 1.63 2.61 16.75
N SER A 87 0.60 3.40 17.07
CA SER A 87 -0.45 3.01 18.01
C SER A 87 -1.70 2.43 17.31
N LYS A 88 -2.51 1.68 18.07
CA LYS A 88 -3.87 1.30 17.68
C LYS A 88 -4.87 2.28 18.28
N ARG A 89 -6.01 2.45 17.61
CA ARG A 89 -7.15 3.22 18.12
C ARG A 89 -8.40 2.33 18.18
N LYS A 90 -9.39 2.72 18.99
CA LYS A 90 -10.57 1.90 19.27
C LYS A 90 -11.38 1.55 18.02
N GLU A 91 -11.44 2.46 17.05
CA GLU A 91 -12.29 2.38 15.86
C GLU A 91 -11.65 1.59 14.71
N CYS A 92 -10.36 1.27 14.78
CA CYS A 92 -9.65 0.57 13.73
C CYS A 92 -8.65 -0.44 14.33
N PRO A 93 -8.75 -1.74 14.01
CA PRO A 93 -7.85 -2.74 14.55
C PRO A 93 -6.40 -2.62 14.02
N ASN A 94 -6.21 -1.88 12.94
CA ASN A 94 -4.90 -1.67 12.33
C ASN A 94 -4.14 -0.54 13.01
N ILE A 95 -2.82 -0.73 13.12
CA ILE A 95 -1.90 0.28 13.64
C ILE A 95 -1.84 1.48 12.66
N ILE A 96 -1.90 2.69 13.19
CA ILE A 96 -1.79 3.93 12.42
C ILE A 96 -0.43 3.96 11.70
N GLY A 97 -0.45 4.14 10.39
CA GLY A 97 0.73 4.12 9.52
C GLY A 97 1.23 2.73 9.11
N SER A 98 0.65 1.62 9.59
CA SER A 98 1.17 0.28 9.24
C SER A 98 0.70 -0.23 7.88
N CYS A 99 -0.40 0.33 7.37
CA CYS A 99 -1.05 -0.17 6.17
C CYS A 99 -0.23 0.13 4.90
N ALA A 100 -0.53 -0.56 3.81
CA ALA A 100 0.25 -0.47 2.57
C ALA A 100 0.14 0.91 1.89
N GLU A 101 -1.00 1.57 2.07
CA GLU A 101 -1.39 2.85 1.46
C GLU A 101 -0.48 4.01 1.88
N PRO A 102 -0.25 4.31 3.18
CA PRO A 102 0.69 5.35 3.57
C PRO A 102 2.11 5.09 3.06
N HIS A 103 2.54 3.83 2.97
CA HIS A 103 3.87 3.49 2.42
C HIS A 103 3.96 3.70 0.90
N ALA A 104 2.88 3.44 0.15
CA ALA A 104 2.84 3.71 -1.28
C ALA A 104 2.78 5.22 -1.55
N ALA A 105 1.88 5.91 -0.85
CA ALA A 105 1.67 7.35 -0.94
C ALA A 105 2.96 8.12 -0.63
N ASP A 106 3.65 7.76 0.45
CA ASP A 106 4.92 8.38 0.85
C ASP A 106 5.96 8.37 -0.28
N LYS A 107 6.07 7.28 -1.04
CA LYS A 107 6.98 7.20 -2.20
C LYS A 107 6.55 8.16 -3.31
N VAL A 108 5.27 8.19 -3.65
CA VAL A 108 4.73 9.09 -4.69
C VAL A 108 4.98 10.55 -4.30
N VAL A 109 4.67 10.91 -3.06
CA VAL A 109 4.77 12.28 -2.56
C VAL A 109 6.23 12.73 -2.49
N LYS A 110 7.15 11.88 -2.00
CA LYS A 110 8.58 12.22 -1.95
C LYS A 110 9.20 12.40 -3.33
N VAL A 111 8.85 11.56 -4.29
CA VAL A 111 9.50 11.56 -5.61
C VAL A 111 8.85 12.58 -6.55
N LEU A 112 7.53 12.74 -6.50
CA LEU A 112 6.78 13.57 -7.44
C LEU A 112 6.28 14.87 -6.85
N ASN A 113 6.48 15.11 -5.55
CA ASN A 113 5.87 16.22 -4.81
C ASN A 113 4.34 16.30 -5.00
N CYS A 114 3.69 15.13 -5.17
CA CYS A 114 2.27 15.05 -5.43
C CYS A 114 1.44 15.44 -4.20
N ASP A 115 0.36 16.20 -4.40
CA ASP A 115 -0.60 16.47 -3.34
C ASP A 115 -1.37 15.19 -2.95
N LEU A 116 -1.65 15.04 -1.65
CA LEU A 116 -2.31 13.85 -1.11
C LEU A 116 -3.71 13.62 -1.70
N ASP A 117 -4.40 14.70 -2.07
CA ASP A 117 -5.73 14.66 -2.69
C ASP A 117 -5.67 14.34 -4.19
N LYS A 118 -4.48 14.23 -4.77
CA LYS A 118 -4.22 13.85 -6.16
C LYS A 118 -3.61 12.46 -6.27
N LEU A 119 -3.63 11.68 -5.19
CA LEU A 119 -3.19 10.29 -5.21
C LEU A 119 -4.33 9.37 -5.61
N LYS A 120 -4.08 8.45 -6.55
CA LYS A 120 -5.00 7.35 -6.88
C LYS A 120 -4.36 6.03 -6.49
N PHE A 121 -5.15 5.15 -5.88
CA PHE A 121 -4.71 3.83 -5.41
C PHE A 121 -5.35 2.72 -6.25
N SER A 122 -4.66 1.59 -6.39
CA SER A 122 -5.28 0.31 -6.75
C SER A 122 -5.95 -0.29 -5.53
N ASN A 123 -6.90 -1.21 -5.73
CA ASN A 123 -7.37 -2.13 -4.70
C ASN A 123 -6.21 -2.67 -3.84
N ALA A 124 -6.49 -2.85 -2.54
CA ALA A 124 -5.59 -3.54 -1.65
C ALA A 124 -5.73 -5.05 -1.85
N TYR A 125 -4.60 -5.73 -2.02
CA TYR A 125 -4.55 -7.17 -2.24
C TYR A 125 -3.75 -7.87 -1.16
N ARG A 126 -4.13 -9.11 -0.82
CA ARG A 126 -3.26 -10.04 -0.11
C ARG A 126 -2.42 -10.84 -1.12
N PRO A 127 -1.11 -10.60 -1.28
CA PRO A 127 -0.28 -11.25 -2.30
C PRO A 127 -0.39 -12.78 -2.32
N ARG A 128 -0.43 -13.40 -1.14
CA ARG A 128 -0.55 -14.86 -0.98
C ARG A 128 -1.78 -15.45 -1.67
N THR A 129 -2.93 -14.80 -1.53
CA THR A 129 -4.24 -15.35 -1.96
C THR A 129 -4.86 -14.58 -3.12
N THR A 130 -4.26 -13.46 -3.53
CA THR A 130 -4.81 -12.52 -4.52
C THR A 130 -6.21 -11.99 -4.18
N LYS A 131 -6.69 -12.19 -2.95
CA LYS A 131 -7.96 -11.64 -2.50
C LYS A 131 -7.85 -10.14 -2.33
N VAL A 132 -8.81 -9.42 -2.91
CA VAL A 132 -9.04 -8.00 -2.62
C VAL A 132 -9.48 -7.85 -1.16
N ILE A 133 -8.99 -6.82 -0.50
CA ILE A 133 -9.43 -6.43 0.84
C ILE A 133 -9.91 -4.99 0.82
N ARG A 134 -10.89 -4.69 1.67
CA ARG A 134 -11.36 -3.33 1.87
C ARG A 134 -10.29 -2.52 2.61
N TYR A 135 -10.15 -1.25 2.24
CA TYR A 135 -9.34 -0.32 3.01
C TYR A 135 -9.89 -0.14 4.42
N CYS A 136 -8.97 -0.06 5.38
CA CYS A 136 -9.33 0.14 6.77
C CYS A 136 -9.70 1.60 7.05
N LEU A 137 -10.34 1.83 8.19
CA LEU A 137 -10.82 3.16 8.58
C LEU A 137 -9.70 4.21 8.64
N ASN A 138 -8.50 3.83 9.12
CA ASN A 138 -7.37 4.76 9.15
C ASN A 138 -7.05 5.28 7.74
N CYS A 139 -6.92 4.39 6.75
CA CYS A 139 -6.60 4.80 5.37
C CYS A 139 -7.73 5.62 4.75
N LYS A 140 -8.99 5.25 4.99
CA LYS A 140 -10.19 6.00 4.56
C LYS A 140 -10.22 7.44 5.10
N GLN A 141 -9.72 7.65 6.31
CA GLN A 141 -9.66 8.98 6.92
C GLN A 141 -8.41 9.76 6.49
N THR A 142 -7.31 9.09 6.14
CA THR A 142 -6.08 9.73 5.66
C THR A 142 -6.16 10.19 4.20
N PHE A 143 -6.82 9.40 3.34
CA PHE A 143 -6.85 9.62 1.89
C PHE A 143 -8.28 9.62 1.35
N LYS A 144 -8.60 10.57 0.45
CA LYS A 144 -9.96 10.73 -0.11
C LYS A 144 -10.37 9.61 -1.07
N GLU A 145 -9.42 9.08 -1.85
CA GLU A 145 -9.67 8.14 -2.96
C GLU A 145 -9.76 6.66 -2.54
N VAL A 146 -9.65 6.34 -1.25
CA VAL A 146 -9.77 4.97 -0.71
C VAL A 146 -11.14 4.70 -0.09
N LEU A 147 -12.13 5.53 -0.42
CA LEU A 147 -13.50 5.40 0.06
C LEU A 147 -14.29 4.32 -0.69
#